data_AF-A0A951A5J2-F1
#
_entry.id   AF-A0A951A5J2-F1
#
_cell.length_a   1.000
_cell.length_b   1.000
_cell.length_c   1.000
_cell.angle_alpha   90.00
_cell.angle_beta   90.00
_cell.angle_gamma   90.00
#
_symmetry.space_group_name_H-M   'P 1'
#
loop_
_entity.id
_entity.type
_entity.pdbx_description
1 polymer ?
#
loop_
_entity_poly.entity_id
_entity_poly.type
_entity_poly.pdbx_seq_one_letter_code
_entity_poly.pdbx_strand_id
1 'polypeptide(L)'
;MSTMPSRHAPVTRPRALVTRPRAEAAGLAEALDRRGIDAIVEPLLDIDYRDEALPDLARVQAVLCTSANGVRALARRTGERGIALFAVGEATAARARAEGFARVESA
;
A
#
# COMPACT_ATOMS: atom_id res chain seq x y z
N MET A 1 -1.90 0.14 -50.19
CA MET A 1 -1.02 0.57 -49.07
C MET A 1 -1.89 1.23 -48.01
N SER A 2 -2.21 0.48 -46.94
CA SER A 2 -3.06 0.95 -45.84
C SER A 2 -2.19 1.71 -44.84
N THR A 3 -2.48 2.99 -44.65
CA THR A 3 -1.78 3.89 -43.71
C THR A 3 -2.16 3.53 -42.29
N MET A 4 -1.20 3.03 -41.51
CA MET A 4 -1.28 2.89 -40.06
C MET A 4 -1.52 4.27 -39.43
N PRO A 5 -2.48 4.45 -38.50
CA PRO A 5 -2.62 5.70 -37.80
C PRO A 5 -1.40 5.93 -36.91
N SER A 6 -0.77 7.09 -37.10
CA SER A 6 0.34 7.61 -36.29
C SER A 6 -0.02 7.55 -34.80
N ARG A 7 0.68 6.68 -34.04
CA ARG A 7 0.56 6.60 -32.58
C ARG A 7 1.52 7.61 -31.95
N HIS A 8 0.95 8.52 -31.16
CA HIS A 8 1.56 9.59 -30.35
C HIS A 8 1.42 11.00 -30.97
N ALA A 9 0.22 11.56 -30.81
CA ALA A 9 0.09 13.00 -30.59
C ALA A 9 0.95 13.42 -29.37
N PRO A 10 1.49 14.65 -29.32
CA PRO A 10 2.29 15.10 -28.19
C PRO A 10 1.48 14.96 -26.90
N VAL A 11 1.95 14.10 -26.01
CA VAL A 11 1.33 13.84 -24.72
C VAL A 11 1.61 15.06 -23.84
N THR A 12 0.59 15.89 -23.63
CA THR A 12 0.70 17.10 -22.79
C THR A 12 0.83 16.78 -21.29
N ARG A 13 0.44 15.57 -20.86
CA ARG A 13 0.65 14.97 -19.51
C ARG A 13 0.84 13.45 -19.61
N PRO A 14 1.93 12.85 -19.08
CA PRO A 14 2.12 11.40 -19.06
C PRO A 14 0.94 10.66 -18.41
N ARG A 15 0.72 9.40 -18.80
CA ARG A 15 -0.38 8.56 -18.26
C ARG A 15 0.18 7.33 -17.55
N ALA A 16 -0.43 6.93 -16.43
CA ALA A 16 -0.05 5.75 -15.66
C ALA A 16 -1.26 4.83 -15.40
N LEU A 17 -1.10 3.52 -15.61
CA LEU A 17 -2.08 2.51 -15.22
C LEU A 17 -1.82 2.08 -13.77
N VAL A 18 -2.82 2.22 -12.91
CA VAL A 18 -2.76 1.85 -11.48
C VAL A 18 -3.57 0.58 -11.25
N THR A 19 -2.87 -0.51 -10.91
CA THR A 19 -3.46 -1.85 -10.74
C THR A 19 -3.64 -2.30 -9.29
N ARG A 20 -3.44 -1.36 -8.34
CA ARG A 20 -3.56 -1.59 -6.89
C ARG A 20 -5.01 -1.84 -6.47
N PRO A 21 -5.25 -2.39 -5.25
CA PRO A 21 -6.58 -2.46 -4.67
C PRO A 21 -7.28 -1.11 -4.69
N ARG A 22 -8.60 -1.12 -4.93
CA ARG A 22 -9.39 0.11 -5.12
C ARG A 22 -9.21 1.12 -3.98
N ALA A 23 -9.18 0.64 -2.74
CA ALA A 23 -9.01 1.48 -1.55
C ALA A 23 -7.64 2.20 -1.47
N GLU A 24 -6.61 1.65 -2.12
CA GLU A 24 -5.26 2.25 -2.15
C GLU A 24 -4.99 3.02 -3.45
N ALA A 25 -5.77 2.77 -4.50
CA ALA A 25 -5.59 3.40 -5.79
C ALA A 25 -5.87 4.91 -5.75
N ALA A 26 -6.86 5.36 -4.97
CA ALA A 26 -7.25 6.77 -4.89
C ALA A 26 -6.10 7.67 -4.42
N GLY A 27 -5.45 7.33 -3.31
CA GLY A 27 -4.33 8.13 -2.78
C GLY A 27 -3.13 8.19 -3.74
N LEU A 28 -2.86 7.11 -4.47
CA LEU A 28 -1.83 7.11 -5.50
C LEU A 28 -2.25 7.95 -6.73
N ALA A 29 -3.50 7.85 -7.16
CA ALA A 29 -4.02 8.65 -8.28
C ALA A 29 -3.94 10.15 -7.98
N GLU A 30 -4.31 10.58 -6.78
CA GLU A 30 -4.13 11.97 -6.33
C GLU A 30 -2.65 12.39 -6.30
N ALA A 31 -1.76 11.50 -5.86
CA ALA A 31 -0.32 11.78 -5.83
C ALA A 31 0.28 11.90 -7.24
N LEU A 32 -0.23 11.15 -8.21
CA LEU A 32 0.14 11.22 -9.62
C LEU A 32 -0.39 12.52 -10.26
N ASP A 33 -1.64 12.88 -9.99
CA ASP A 33 -2.25 14.09 -10.54
C ASP A 33 -1.51 15.36 -10.09
N ARG A 34 -1.14 15.44 -8.80
CA ARG A 34 -0.29 16.53 -8.27
C ARG A 34 1.06 16.64 -8.95
N ARG A 35 1.51 15.60 -9.65
CA ARG A 35 2.79 15.54 -10.40
C ARG A 35 2.61 15.72 -11.90
N GLY A 36 1.40 16.02 -12.38
CA GLY A 36 1.17 16.18 -13.81
C GLY A 36 0.94 14.85 -14.56
N ILE A 37 0.63 13.76 -13.85
CA ILE A 37 0.46 12.42 -14.44
C ILE A 37 -0.99 11.99 -14.31
N ASP A 38 -1.62 11.64 -15.43
CA ASP A 38 -3.01 11.19 -15.43
C ASP A 38 -3.08 9.69 -15.06
N ALA A 39 -3.79 9.37 -13.98
CA ALA A 39 -3.96 8.01 -13.51
C ALA A 39 -5.20 7.34 -14.13
N ILE A 40 -5.01 6.14 -14.67
CA ILE A 40 -6.09 5.22 -15.07
C ILE A 40 -6.15 4.14 -14.00
N VAL A 41 -7.26 4.03 -13.27
CA VAL A 41 -7.40 3.07 -12.17
C VAL A 41 -8.13 1.83 -12.66
N GLU A 42 -7.44 0.69 -12.66
CA GLU A 42 -7.97 -0.62 -13.03
C GLU A 42 -7.51 -1.66 -11.98
N PRO A 43 -8.25 -1.84 -10.86
CA PRO A 43 -7.82 -2.72 -9.78
C PRO A 43 -7.73 -4.18 -10.24
N LEU A 44 -6.57 -4.80 -10.08
CA LEU A 44 -6.33 -6.20 -10.47
C LEU A 44 -6.22 -7.16 -9.28
N LEU A 45 -6.40 -6.65 -8.06
CA LEU A 45 -6.41 -7.46 -6.85
C LEU A 45 -7.32 -6.85 -5.78
N ASP A 46 -7.89 -7.74 -4.97
CA ASP A 46 -8.63 -7.42 -3.75
C ASP A 46 -7.87 -7.95 -2.53
N ILE A 47 -8.13 -7.32 -1.38
CA ILE A 47 -7.51 -7.70 -0.10
C ILE A 47 -8.54 -8.42 0.75
N ASP A 48 -8.34 -9.72 0.93
CA ASP A 48 -9.10 -10.55 1.86
C ASP A 48 -8.28 -10.77 3.14
N TYR A 49 -8.79 -10.29 4.28
CA TYR A 49 -8.12 -10.44 5.57
C TYR A 49 -8.56 -11.76 6.21
N ARG A 50 -7.60 -12.62 6.56
CA ARG A 50 -7.90 -13.91 7.19
C ARG A 50 -7.87 -13.82 8.71
N ASP A 51 -8.91 -14.36 9.34
CA ASP A 51 -9.09 -14.39 10.80
C ASP A 51 -8.41 -15.61 11.45
N GLU A 52 -7.19 -15.91 11.02
CA GLU A 52 -6.38 -16.98 11.59
C GLU A 52 -5.75 -16.55 12.92
N ALA A 53 -5.62 -17.50 13.84
CA ALA A 53 -4.99 -17.26 15.14
C ALA A 53 -3.54 -16.77 14.95
N LEU A 54 -3.22 -15.68 15.62
CA LEU A 54 -1.84 -15.19 15.67
C LEU A 54 -0.99 -16.11 16.56
N PRO A 55 0.32 -16.23 16.28
CA PRO A 55 1.26 -16.75 17.27
C PRO A 55 1.25 -15.85 18.52
N ASP A 56 1.63 -16.42 19.66
CA ASP A 56 1.79 -15.66 20.90
C ASP A 56 2.86 -14.57 20.72
N LEU A 57 2.41 -13.32 20.63
CA LEU A 57 3.28 -12.16 20.42
C LEU A 57 4.20 -11.89 21.61
N ALA A 58 3.90 -12.41 22.81
CA ALA A 58 4.81 -12.33 23.95
C ALA A 58 6.07 -13.20 23.78
N ARG A 59 6.06 -14.13 22.81
CA ARG A 59 7.17 -15.06 22.53
C ARG A 59 8.03 -14.65 21.35
N VAL A 60 7.79 -13.49 20.76
CA VAL A 60 8.59 -12.94 19.66
C VAL A 60 9.12 -11.56 20.01
N GLN A 61 10.27 -11.20 19.43
CA GLN A 61 10.94 -9.93 19.74
C GLN A 61 10.36 -8.76 18.95
N ALA A 62 9.82 -9.03 17.76
CA ALA A 62 9.29 -8.03 16.85
C ALA A 62 8.37 -8.65 15.79
N VAL A 63 7.63 -7.79 15.08
CA VAL A 63 6.85 -8.13 13.88
C VAL A 63 7.38 -7.35 12.68
N LEU A 64 7.60 -8.04 11.56
CA LEU A 64 7.95 -7.41 10.29
C LEU A 64 6.69 -7.26 9.41
N CYS A 65 6.31 -6.03 9.08
CA CYS A 65 5.26 -5.71 8.13
C CYS A 65 5.85 -5.31 6.77
N THR A 66 5.49 -6.05 5.73
CA THR A 66 5.96 -5.82 4.36
C THR A 66 5.04 -4.92 3.53
N SER A 67 3.87 -4.57 4.05
CA SER A 67 2.93 -3.64 3.42
C SER A 67 1.99 -3.01 4.43
N ALA A 68 1.35 -1.91 4.05
CA ALA A 68 0.28 -1.31 4.84
C ALA A 68 -0.90 -2.29 5.08
N ASN A 69 -1.12 -3.26 4.19
CA ASN A 69 -2.14 -4.30 4.40
C ASN A 69 -1.73 -5.31 5.47
N GLY A 70 -0.43 -5.66 5.56
CA GLY A 70 0.07 -6.48 6.65
C GLY A 70 -0.17 -5.83 8.03
N VAL A 71 0.06 -4.52 8.13
CA VAL A 71 -0.25 -3.75 9.35
C VAL A 71 -1.73 -3.79 9.68
N ARG A 72 -2.60 -3.54 8.70
CA ARG A 72 -4.06 -3.61 8.88
C ARG A 72 -4.51 -4.98 9.37
N ALA A 73 -3.96 -6.05 8.78
CA ALA A 73 -4.24 -7.41 9.17
C ALA A 73 -3.82 -7.70 10.62
N LEU A 74 -2.65 -7.19 11.04
CA LEU A 74 -2.19 -7.31 12.42
C LEU A 74 -3.09 -6.54 13.39
N ALA A 75 -3.39 -5.27 13.09
CA ALA A 75 -4.18 -4.39 13.94
C ALA A 75 -5.62 -4.89 14.18
N ARG A 76 -6.20 -5.60 13.20
CA ARG A 76 -7.51 -6.26 13.32
C ARG A 76 -7.51 -7.45 14.28
N ARG A 77 -6.38 -8.17 14.37
CA ARG A 77 -6.28 -9.46 15.09
C ARG A 77 -5.74 -9.34 16.51
N THR A 78 -5.13 -8.21 16.85
CA THR A 78 -4.62 -7.97 18.21
C THR A 78 -4.76 -6.52 18.62
N GLY A 79 -4.98 -6.29 19.92
CA GLY A 79 -4.91 -4.97 20.55
C GLY A 79 -3.47 -4.58 20.95
N GLU A 80 -2.48 -5.45 20.74
CA GLU A 80 -1.11 -5.19 21.15
C GLU A 80 -0.45 -4.10 20.29
N ARG A 81 0.21 -3.12 20.94
CA ARG A 81 0.78 -1.92 20.30
C ARG A 81 2.16 -1.51 20.80
N GLY A 82 2.70 -2.20 21.81
CA GLY A 82 4.03 -1.99 22.37
C GLY A 82 5.12 -2.88 21.77
N ILE A 83 4.77 -3.98 21.09
CA ILE A 83 5.74 -4.81 20.37
C ILE A 83 6.50 -4.01 19.29
N ALA A 84 7.79 -4.28 19.14
CA ALA A 84 8.58 -3.65 18.08
C ALA A 84 8.04 -4.08 16.70
N LEU A 85 7.81 -3.10 15.83
CA LEU A 85 7.32 -3.31 14.47
C LEU A 85 8.32 -2.75 13.47
N PHE A 86 8.87 -3.63 12.65
CA PHE A 86 9.71 -3.25 11.50
C PHE A 86 8.84 -3.13 10.25
N ALA A 87 9.04 -2.08 9.50
CA ALA A 87 8.35 -1.81 8.24
C ALA A 87 9.38 -1.75 7.10
N VAL A 88 9.04 -2.36 5.96
CA VAL A 88 9.93 -2.35 4.77
C VAL A 88 10.03 -0.98 4.08
N GLY A 89 9.30 0.03 4.56
CA GLY A 89 9.35 1.38 4.02
C GLY A 89 8.35 2.31 4.71
N GLU A 90 8.56 3.62 4.54
CA GLU A 90 7.85 4.67 5.28
C GLU A 90 6.31 4.63 5.11
N ALA A 91 5.79 4.25 3.94
CA ALA A 91 4.35 4.13 3.76
C ALA A 91 3.72 3.06 4.68
N THR A 92 4.44 1.96 4.91
CA THR A 92 4.04 0.90 5.84
C THR A 92 4.23 1.35 7.29
N ALA A 93 5.34 2.02 7.59
CA ALA A 93 5.60 2.57 8.93
C ALA A 93 4.54 3.60 9.34
N ALA A 94 4.16 4.50 8.43
CA ALA A 94 3.10 5.48 8.66
C ALA A 94 1.76 4.82 8.97
N ARG A 95 1.41 3.72 8.27
CA ARG A 95 0.21 2.95 8.62
C ARG A 95 0.31 2.35 10.02
N ALA A 96 1.45 1.79 10.41
CA ALA A 96 1.64 1.24 11.75
C ALA A 96 1.47 2.30 12.83
N ARG A 97 2.06 3.47 12.65
CA ARG A 97 1.89 4.60 13.59
C ARG A 97 0.42 5.05 13.66
N ALA A 98 -0.28 5.12 12.52
CA ALA A 98 -1.70 5.46 12.48
C ALA A 98 -2.61 4.43 13.18
N GLU A 99 -2.19 3.17 13.26
CA GLU A 99 -2.88 2.11 13.99
C GLU A 99 -2.50 2.08 15.49
N GLY A 100 -1.60 2.96 15.92
CA GLY A 100 -1.22 3.14 17.32
C GLY A 100 0.02 2.35 17.76
N PHE A 101 0.76 1.71 16.86
CA PHE A 101 2.00 1.02 17.24
C PHE A 101 3.05 2.03 17.73
N ALA A 102 3.56 1.83 18.94
CA ALA A 102 4.44 2.79 19.62
C ALA A 102 5.91 2.70 19.18
N ARG A 103 6.35 1.51 18.75
CA ARG A 103 7.76 1.23 18.39
C ARG A 103 7.84 0.79 16.94
N VAL A 104 8.00 1.76 16.04
CA VAL A 104 8.00 1.52 14.59
C VAL A 104 9.30 2.01 13.93
N GLU A 105 10.01 1.08 13.31
CA GLU A 105 11.23 1.33 12.53
C GLU A 105 10.99 1.07 11.04
N SER A 106 11.47 1.96 10.17
CA SER A 106 11.46 1.76 8.71
C SER A 106 12.88 1.47 8.23
N ALA A 107 13.00 0.61 7.22
CA ALA A 107 14.19 0.52 6.37
C ALA A 107 14.43 1.81 5.57
#